data_AF-A0A254UXV3-F1
#
_entry.id   AF-A0A254UXV3-F1
#
_cell.length_a   1.000
_cell.length_b   1.000
_cell.length_c   1.000
_cell.angle_alpha   90.00
_cell.angle_beta   90.00
_cell.angle_gamma   90.00
#
_symmetry.space_group_name_H-M   'P 1'
#
loop_
_entity.id
_entity.type
_entity.pdbx_description
1 polymer ?
#
loop_
_entity_poly.entity_id
_entity_poly.type
_entity_poly.pdbx_seq_one_letter_code
_entity_poly.pdbx_strand_id
1 'polypeptide(L)'
;MTEAADSVPPQSPREDLPSARVNPNLYRSLEMSLSDRTHAAIAARIAALRARHRDLDARVEQEQKRAWRDMSVLQRLKRRRLRLKDELGRYEELLRTLARRRLPG
;
A
#
# COMPACT_ATOMS: atom_id res chain seq x y z
N MET A 1 12.97 -55.62 27.86
CA MET A 1 13.56 -55.38 26.52
C MET A 1 12.40 -55.42 25.54
N THR A 2 11.78 -54.26 25.29
CA THR A 2 11.88 -53.44 24.05
C THR A 2 10.98 -54.05 22.95
N GLU A 3 9.97 -53.41 22.36
CA GLU A 3 9.79 -52.01 21.94
C GLU A 3 8.30 -51.85 21.54
N ALA A 4 7.53 -50.97 22.17
CA ALA A 4 6.97 -49.76 21.56
C ALA A 4 6.94 -49.72 20.01
N ALA A 5 5.74 -49.77 19.41
CA ALA A 5 5.30 -48.87 18.34
C ALA A 5 3.90 -49.25 17.87
N ASP A 6 2.93 -48.59 18.49
CA ASP A 6 1.76 -47.95 17.88
C ASP A 6 1.68 -48.11 16.34
N SER A 7 0.88 -49.07 15.86
CA SER A 7 0.45 -49.10 14.45
C SER A 7 -0.63 -48.06 14.25
N VAL A 8 -0.21 -46.80 14.12
CA VAL A 8 -1.02 -45.75 13.54
C VAL A 8 -1.23 -46.12 12.06
N PRO A 9 -2.47 -46.35 11.59
CA PRO A 9 -2.71 -46.50 10.15
C PRO A 9 -2.22 -45.22 9.47
N PRO A 10 -1.57 -45.27 8.29
CA PRO A 10 -1.19 -44.05 7.59
C PRO A 10 -2.46 -43.24 7.30
N GLN A 11 -2.70 -42.23 8.14
CA GLN A 11 -3.78 -41.28 7.94
C GLN A 11 -3.40 -40.41 6.74
N SER A 12 -4.37 -40.34 5.83
CA SER A 12 -4.48 -39.41 4.70
C SER A 12 -3.54 -39.70 3.51
N PRO A 13 -4.11 -40.07 2.35
CA PRO A 13 -3.52 -39.73 1.07
C PRO A 13 -3.22 -38.22 1.10
N ARG A 14 -1.94 -37.86 1.01
CA ARG A 14 -1.50 -36.47 0.98
C ARG A 14 -2.05 -35.82 -0.28
N GLU A 15 -3.03 -34.95 -0.05
CA GLU A 15 -3.44 -33.84 -0.91
C GLU A 15 -3.59 -34.22 -2.38
N ASP A 16 -4.77 -34.75 -2.71
CA ASP A 16 -5.42 -34.47 -3.99
C ASP A 16 -5.62 -32.95 -4.12
N LEU A 17 -4.53 -32.22 -4.40
CA LEU A 17 -4.63 -30.93 -5.07
C LEU A 17 -5.46 -31.21 -6.32
N PRO A 18 -6.63 -30.59 -6.49
CA PRO A 18 -7.34 -30.74 -7.73
C PRO A 18 -6.38 -30.30 -8.83
N SER A 19 -6.03 -31.27 -9.69
CA SER A 19 -5.56 -31.08 -11.05
C SER A 19 -6.68 -30.41 -11.85
N ALA A 20 -7.18 -29.29 -11.35
CA ALA A 20 -7.84 -28.31 -12.15
C ALA A 20 -6.77 -27.93 -13.17
N ARG A 21 -7.08 -28.18 -14.43
CA ARG A 21 -6.59 -27.39 -15.55
C ARG A 21 -6.76 -25.93 -15.15
N VAL A 22 -5.85 -25.34 -14.38
CA VAL A 22 -5.91 -23.92 -14.12
C VAL A 22 -5.51 -23.33 -15.43
N ASN A 23 -6.53 -22.95 -16.19
CA ASN A 23 -6.36 -22.26 -17.43
C ASN A 23 -5.37 -21.12 -17.14
N PRO A 24 -4.18 -21.07 -17.74
CA PRO A 24 -3.15 -20.10 -17.36
C PRO A 24 -3.64 -18.65 -17.53
N ASN A 25 -4.71 -18.45 -18.30
CA ASN A 25 -5.41 -17.18 -18.43
C ASN A 25 -6.21 -16.77 -17.18
N LEU A 26 -6.68 -17.70 -16.34
CA LEU A 26 -7.39 -17.40 -15.08
C LEU A 26 -6.48 -16.66 -14.09
N TYR A 27 -5.19 -17.02 -14.02
CA TYR A 27 -4.22 -16.28 -13.20
C TYR A 27 -3.91 -14.91 -13.78
N ARG A 28 -3.84 -14.76 -15.12
CA ARG A 28 -3.59 -13.47 -15.76
C ARG A 28 -4.71 -12.46 -15.49
N SER A 29 -5.98 -12.87 -15.60
CA SER A 29 -7.12 -11.99 -15.31
C SER A 29 -7.22 -11.61 -13.83
N LEU A 30 -6.88 -12.54 -12.91
CA LEU A 30 -6.88 -12.28 -11.47
C LEU A 30 -5.72 -11.36 -11.05
N GLU A 31 -4.50 -11.60 -11.54
CA GLU A 31 -3.32 -10.74 -11.34
C GLU A 31 -3.56 -9.30 -11.83
N MET A 32 -4.21 -9.17 -12.99
CA MET A 32 -4.54 -7.87 -13.57
C MET A 32 -5.59 -7.13 -12.72
N SER A 33 -6.64 -7.83 -12.25
CA SER A 33 -7.66 -7.27 -11.34
C SER A 33 -7.12 -6.86 -9.96
N LEU A 34 -6.14 -7.59 -9.42
CA LEU A 34 -5.46 -7.23 -8.17
C LEU A 34 -4.56 -6.01 -8.37
N SER A 35 -3.85 -5.94 -9.51
CA SER A 35 -3.04 -4.78 -9.89
C SER A 35 -3.89 -3.51 -10.09
N ASP A 36 -5.09 -3.63 -10.66
CA ASP A 36 -6.03 -2.51 -10.78
C ASP A 36 -6.52 -1.99 -9.43
N ARG A 37 -6.84 -2.90 -8.50
CA ARG A 37 -7.28 -2.54 -7.15
C ARG A 37 -6.16 -1.89 -6.33
N THR A 38 -4.92 -2.39 -6.44
CA THR A 38 -3.77 -1.77 -5.75
C THR A 38 -3.47 -0.38 -6.32
N HIS A 39 -3.53 -0.21 -7.65
CA HIS A 39 -3.39 1.09 -8.30
C HIS A 39 -4.45 2.09 -7.79
N ALA A 40 -5.73 1.70 -7.78
CA ALA A 40 -6.82 2.54 -7.29
C ALA A 40 -6.65 2.93 -5.81
N ALA A 41 -6.24 1.99 -4.97
CA ALA A 41 -6.01 2.25 -3.54
C ALA A 41 -4.88 3.26 -3.30
N ILE A 42 -3.77 3.16 -4.06
CA ILE A 42 -2.65 4.10 -3.96
C ILE A 42 -3.06 5.49 -4.46
N ALA A 43 -3.80 5.57 -5.57
CA ALA A 43 -4.33 6.83 -6.08
C ALA A 43 -5.24 7.53 -5.06
N ALA A 44 -6.13 6.78 -4.40
CA ALA A 44 -6.99 7.29 -3.33
C ALA A 44 -6.17 7.78 -2.13
N ARG A 45 -5.12 7.04 -1.75
CA ARG A 45 -4.20 7.45 -0.66
C ARG A 45 -3.49 8.76 -1.00
N ILE A 46 -3.01 8.93 -2.24
CA ILE A 46 -2.39 10.18 -2.69
C ILE A 46 -3.38 11.33 -2.61
N ALA A 47 -4.62 11.15 -3.07
CA ALA A 47 -5.66 12.18 -2.99
C ALA A 47 -5.91 12.65 -1.54
N ALA A 48 -6.01 11.70 -0.60
CA ALA A 48 -6.17 12.00 0.83
C ALA A 48 -4.95 12.74 1.41
N LEU A 49 -3.73 12.35 1.04
CA LEU A 49 -2.50 13.03 1.46
C LEU A 49 -2.40 14.45 0.90
N ARG A 50 -2.78 14.66 -0.38
CA ARG A 50 -2.85 15.99 -1.01
C ARG A 50 -3.83 16.91 -0.30
N ALA A 51 -5.00 16.41 0.09
CA ALA A 51 -5.97 17.19 0.87
C ALA A 51 -5.36 17.64 2.20
N ARG A 52 -4.77 16.71 2.97
CA ARG A 52 -4.11 17.01 4.25
C ARG A 52 -2.94 17.98 4.10
N HIS A 53 -2.18 17.88 3.01
CA HIS A 53 -1.07 18.79 2.73
C HIS A 53 -1.58 20.21 2.51
N ARG A 54 -2.63 20.40 1.70
CA ARG A 54 -3.26 21.72 1.48
C ARG A 54 -3.76 22.34 2.78
N ASP A 55 -4.38 21.55 3.65
CA ASP A 55 -4.85 22.03 4.96
C ASP A 55 -3.67 22.50 5.84
N LEU A 56 -2.55 21.78 5.82
CA LEU A 56 -1.35 22.18 6.54
C LEU A 56 -0.70 23.43 5.95
N ASP A 57 -0.68 23.59 4.63
CA ASP A 57 -0.22 24.81 3.97
C ASP A 57 -1.03 26.02 4.41
N ALA A 58 -2.36 25.91 4.39
CA ALA A 58 -3.25 26.99 4.83
C ALA A 58 -2.98 27.37 6.30
N ARG A 59 -2.77 26.39 7.19
CA ARG A 59 -2.39 26.64 8.59
C ARG A 59 -1.03 27.31 8.72
N VAL A 60 -0.04 26.88 7.92
CA VAL A 60 1.29 27.49 7.88
C VAL A 60 1.22 28.95 7.42
N GLU A 61 0.39 29.26 6.42
CA GLU A 61 0.17 30.63 5.96
C GLU A 61 -0.57 31.48 7.00
N GLN A 62 -1.60 30.94 7.65
CA GLN A 62 -2.34 31.63 8.70
C GLN A 62 -1.44 31.96 9.89
N GLU A 63 -0.64 31.00 10.37
CA GLU A 63 0.35 31.25 11.42
C GLU A 63 1.39 32.27 10.99
N GLN A 64 1.77 32.29 9.71
CA GLN A 64 2.70 33.30 9.22
C GLN A 64 2.13 34.72 9.26
N LYS A 65 0.83 34.88 9.04
CA LYS A 65 0.16 36.19 9.07
C LYS A 65 -0.11 36.71 10.49
N ARG A 66 0.03 35.88 11.53
CA ARG A 66 -0.16 36.32 12.92
C ARG A 66 0.93 37.32 13.33
N ALA A 67 0.52 38.41 13.99
CA ALA A 67 1.42 39.43 14.53
C ALA A 67 2.39 38.89 15.61
N TRP A 68 1.92 37.95 16.42
CA TRP A 68 2.71 37.24 17.43
C TRP A 68 2.90 35.79 16.98
N ARG A 69 3.82 35.59 16.03
CA ARG A 69 4.05 34.26 15.47
C ARG A 69 4.83 33.39 16.46
N ASP A 70 4.25 32.26 16.84
CA ASP A 70 4.98 31.24 17.57
C ASP A 70 5.92 30.47 16.62
N MET A 71 7.22 30.71 16.75
CA MET A 71 8.25 30.04 15.95
C MET A 71 8.23 28.52 16.15
N SER A 72 7.94 28.03 17.36
CA SER A 72 7.92 26.60 17.66
C SER A 72 6.76 25.90 16.93
N VAL A 73 5.59 26.54 16.90
CA VAL A 73 4.40 26.06 16.17
C VAL A 73 4.68 26.08 14.68
N LEU A 74 5.25 27.15 14.14
CA LEU A 74 5.60 27.23 12.73
C LEU A 74 6.59 26.13 12.33
N GLN A 75 7.63 25.90 13.13
CA GLN A 75 8.61 24.83 12.88
C GLN A 75 7.98 23.44 12.93
N ARG A 76 7.03 23.19 13.84
CA ARG A 76 6.27 21.94 13.89
C ARG A 76 5.38 21.76 12.64
N LEU A 77 4.69 22.81 12.21
CA LEU A 77 3.84 22.77 11.03
C LEU A 77 4.67 22.55 9.75
N LYS A 78 5.78 23.27 9.58
CA LYS A 78 6.71 23.08 8.45
C LYS A 78 7.28 21.67 8.39
N ARG A 79 7.70 21.10 9.53
CA ARG A 79 8.16 19.70 9.61
C ARG A 79 7.06 18.71 9.22
N ARG A 80 5.83 18.93 9.68
CA ARG A 80 4.70 18.06 9.33
C ARG A 80 4.36 18.14 7.85
N ARG A 81 4.40 19.33 7.26
CA ARG A 81 4.23 19.53 5.82
C ARG A 81 5.30 18.79 5.02
N LEU A 82 6.57 18.94 5.41
CA LEU A 82 7.68 18.26 4.72
C LEU A 82 7.50 16.74 4.72
N ARG A 83 7.15 16.16 5.88
CA ARG A 83 6.86 14.72 5.98
C ARG A 83 5.72 14.28 5.07
N LEU A 84 4.64 15.05 4.98
CA LEU A 84 3.54 14.73 4.05
C LEU A 84 3.99 14.80 2.60
N LYS A 85 4.79 15.81 2.22
CA LYS A 85 5.36 15.92 0.87
C LYS A 85 6.22 14.70 0.53
N ASP A 86 7.08 14.27 1.45
CA ASP A 86 7.93 13.09 1.26
C ASP A 86 7.10 11.80 1.12
N GLU A 87 6.07 11.62 1.96
CA GLU A 87 5.13 10.49 1.86
C GLU A 87 4.40 10.50 0.51
N LEU A 88 3.97 11.68 0.05
CA LEU A 88 3.32 11.86 -1.25
C LEU A 88 4.22 11.43 -2.40
N GLY A 89 5.49 11.87 -2.40
CA GLY A 89 6.46 11.49 -3.41
C GLY A 89 6.71 9.98 -3.47
N ARG A 90 6.76 9.32 -2.31
CA ARG A 90 6.88 7.84 -2.26
C ARG A 90 5.70 7.14 -2.90
N TYR A 91 4.48 7.57 -2.60
CA TYR A 91 3.28 6.96 -3.20
C TYR A 91 3.13 7.30 -4.69
N GLU A 92 3.54 8.50 -5.12
CA GLU A 92 3.56 8.87 -6.54
C GLU A 92 4.54 8.01 -7.35
N GLU A 93 5.74 7.75 -6.82
CA GLU A 93 6.70 6.85 -7.49
C GLU A 93 6.20 5.40 -7.50
N LEU A 94 5.57 4.96 -6.42
CA LEU A 94 4.93 3.64 -6.36
C LEU A 94 3.83 3.52 -7.41
N LEU A 95 2.94 4.52 -7.51
CA LEU A 95 1.86 4.55 -8.49
C LEU A 95 2.42 4.54 -9.92
N ARG A 96 3.45 5.33 -10.19
CA ARG A 96 4.15 5.36 -11.49
C ARG A 96 4.72 3.98 -11.85
N THR A 97 5.33 3.31 -10.88
CA THR A 97 5.89 1.96 -11.08
C THR A 97 4.81 0.93 -11.40
N LEU A 98 3.68 0.96 -10.69
CA LEU A 98 2.55 0.05 -10.95
C LEU A 98 1.88 0.35 -12.28
N ALA A 99 1.72 1.62 -12.65
CA ALA A 99 1.16 2.02 -13.94
C ALA A 99 1.99 1.49 -15.12
N ARG A 100 3.32 1.50 -15.01
CA ARG A 100 4.22 0.91 -16.02
C ARG A 100 4.00 -0.59 -16.21
N ARG A 101 3.74 -1.34 -15.13
CA ARG A 101 3.47 -2.79 -15.18
C ARG A 101 2.08 -3.12 -15.76
N ARG A 102 1.13 -2.20 -15.68
CA ARG A 102 -0.27 -2.38 -16.10
C ARG A 102 -0.52 -2.20 -17.60
N LEU A 103 0.46 -1.73 -18.37
CA LEU A 103 0.35 -1.55 -19.82
C LEU A 103 0.78 -2.84 -20.54
N PRO A 104 -0.14 -3.68 -21.03
CA PRO A 104 0.18 -4.55 -22.14
C PRO A 104 0.33 -3.68 -23.40
N GLY A 105 1.42 -3.88 -24.13
CA GLY A 105 1.58 -3.38 -25.50
C GLY A 105 0.63 -4.10 -26.45
#